data_AF-A0AAD9NZS7-F1
#
_entry.id   AF-A0AAD9NZS7-F1
#
_cell.length_a   1.000
_cell.length_b   1.000
_cell.length_c   1.000
_cell.angle_alpha   90.00
_cell.angle_beta   90.00
_cell.angle_gamma   90.00
#
_symmetry.space_group_name_H-M   'P 1'
#
loop_
_entity.id
_entity.type
_entity.pdbx_description
1 polymer ?
#
loop_
_entity_poly.entity_id
_entity_poly.type
_entity_poly.pdbx_seq_one_letter_code
_entity_poly.pdbx_strand_id
1 'polypeptide(L)'
;MKKQVSQTMSACSFYLRNINHISRFLPRQTKERVVNAIIISRLDYCNALLYGTSAVNIARLQRIHNTAAGLIMRSPCSDSATPLLRELHWLPIVCRVDFKLLVFTYKDTTTRQCICVNSYQPTRTLRSANYNMLEVKRTRTKAGDCSFAVAAASLWSNLTTVIKTSDNLTSFKRLLKTIFLVLHISVIRHEHYFFSRLFGNIINTYIIKHLLALLLRNYYYFTVLTYTKLFIANNNYTYTVIYQYHSNVIIQLYYVFL
;
A
#
# COMPACT_ATOMS: atom_id res chain seq x y z
N MET A 1 -10.57 17.94 3.72
CA MET A 1 -9.43 17.06 4.09
C MET A 1 -8.31 17.74 4.89
N LYS A 2 -7.68 18.84 4.40
CA LYS A 2 -6.56 19.49 5.11
C LYS A 2 -6.85 19.86 6.58
N LYS A 3 -8.03 20.44 6.85
CA LYS A 3 -8.48 20.80 8.22
C LYS A 3 -8.54 19.59 9.15
N GLN A 4 -9.18 18.50 8.69
CA GLN A 4 -9.28 17.24 9.43
C GLN A 4 -7.89 16.67 9.74
N VAL A 5 -7.00 16.60 8.74
CA VAL A 5 -5.62 16.13 8.95
C VAL A 5 -4.90 16.99 9.99
N SER A 6 -5.01 18.31 9.92
CA SER A 6 -4.41 19.21 10.92
C SER A 6 -4.98 19.00 12.33
N GLN A 7 -6.29 18.78 12.47
CA GLN A 7 -6.93 18.48 13.76
C GLN A 7 -6.45 17.15 14.35
N THR A 8 -6.45 16.08 13.54
CA THR A 8 -5.92 14.77 13.95
C THR A 8 -4.46 14.88 14.35
N MET A 9 -3.65 15.60 13.58
CA MET A 9 -2.24 15.82 13.86
C MET A 9 -2.02 16.55 15.19
N SER A 10 -2.78 17.61 15.44
CA SER A 10 -2.71 18.38 16.70
C SER A 10 -3.04 17.48 17.90
N ALA A 11 -4.15 16.76 17.83
CA ALA A 11 -4.57 15.84 18.89
C ALA A 11 -3.52 14.75 19.15
N CYS A 12 -3.05 14.06 18.09
CA CYS A 12 -2.03 13.02 18.23
C CYS A 12 -0.71 13.57 18.79
N SER A 13 -0.32 14.78 18.41
CA SER A 13 0.91 15.41 18.94
C SER A 13 0.78 15.74 20.43
N PHE A 14 -0.38 16.23 20.87
CA PHE A 14 -0.69 16.46 22.28
C PHE A 14 -0.58 15.15 23.08
N TYR A 15 -1.23 14.09 22.63
CA TYR A 15 -1.17 12.79 23.31
C TYR A 15 0.24 12.18 23.30
N LEU A 16 0.98 12.28 22.20
CA LEU A 16 2.36 11.79 22.13
C LEU A 16 3.26 12.47 23.15
N ARG A 17 3.14 13.80 23.34
CA ARG A 17 3.89 14.52 24.38
C ARG A 17 3.56 13.99 25.76
N ASN A 18 2.27 13.82 26.08
CA ASN A 18 1.83 13.31 27.38
C ASN A 18 2.34 11.89 27.64
N ILE A 19 2.25 11.00 26.63
CA ILE A 19 2.79 9.64 26.72
C ILE A 19 4.31 9.69 26.90
N ASN A 20 5.01 10.60 26.21
CA ASN A 20 6.46 10.73 26.32
C ASN A 20 6.91 11.07 27.74
N HIS A 21 6.18 11.94 28.46
CA HIS A 21 6.49 12.29 29.86
C HIS A 21 6.51 11.08 30.80
N ILE A 22 5.56 10.16 30.62
CA ILE A 22 5.44 8.93 31.42
C ILE A 22 6.20 7.74 30.83
N SER A 23 6.72 7.86 29.60
CA SER A 23 7.31 6.76 28.82
C SER A 23 8.52 6.09 29.48
N ARG A 24 9.24 6.82 30.34
CA ARG A 24 10.38 6.29 31.09
C ARG A 24 9.97 5.21 32.10
N PHE A 25 8.75 5.30 32.62
CA PHE A 25 8.19 4.40 33.63
C PHE A 25 7.38 3.24 33.05
N LEU A 26 7.13 3.24 31.73
CA LEU A 26 6.32 2.22 31.07
C LEU A 26 7.21 1.19 30.34
N PRO A 27 6.95 -0.12 30.53
CA PRO A 27 7.63 -1.14 29.73
C PRO A 27 7.18 -1.05 28.26
N ARG A 28 8.01 -1.61 27.36
CA ARG A 28 7.80 -1.53 25.90
C ARG A 28 6.39 -1.97 25.47
N GLN A 29 5.93 -3.12 25.96
CA GLN A 29 4.63 -3.67 25.61
C GLN A 29 3.47 -2.73 26.03
N THR A 30 3.57 -2.11 27.21
CA THR A 30 2.55 -1.15 27.67
C THR A 30 2.57 0.12 26.83
N LYS A 31 3.76 0.64 26.46
CA LYS A 31 3.88 1.76 25.53
C LYS A 31 3.20 1.46 24.20
N GLU A 32 3.46 0.28 23.64
CA GLU A 32 2.83 -0.15 22.39
C GLU A 32 1.29 -0.18 22.50
N ARG A 33 0.75 -0.77 23.57
CA ARG A 33 -0.70 -0.81 23.81
C ARG A 33 -1.31 0.59 23.92
N VAL A 34 -0.70 1.48 24.71
CA VAL A 34 -1.18 2.86 24.91
C VAL A 34 -1.14 3.65 23.60
N VAL A 35 -0.03 3.56 22.85
CA VAL A 35 0.11 4.23 21.56
C VAL A 35 -0.87 3.67 20.53
N ASN A 36 -1.08 2.35 20.49
CA ASN A 36 -2.06 1.72 19.61
C ASN A 36 -3.49 2.19 19.94
N ALA A 37 -3.85 2.20 21.22
CA ALA A 37 -5.17 2.58 21.69
C ALA A 37 -5.50 4.06 21.45
N ILE A 38 -4.52 4.96 21.60
CA ILE A 38 -4.76 6.41 21.54
C ILE A 38 -4.38 7.02 20.20
N ILE A 39 -3.19 6.70 19.67
CA ILE A 39 -2.64 7.34 18.47
C ILE A 39 -3.07 6.59 17.22
N ILE A 40 -2.83 5.28 17.18
CA ILE A 40 -3.11 4.49 15.97
C ILE A 40 -4.61 4.43 15.70
N SER A 41 -5.45 4.27 16.72
CA SER A 41 -6.91 4.34 16.58
C SER A 41 -7.39 5.65 15.93
N ARG A 42 -6.80 6.79 16.30
CA ARG A 42 -7.10 8.11 15.71
C ARG A 42 -6.61 8.24 14.28
N LEU A 43 -5.44 7.68 13.97
CA LEU A 43 -4.91 7.64 12.60
C LEU A 43 -5.73 6.72 11.69
N ASP A 44 -6.27 5.62 12.24
CA ASP A 44 -7.07 4.64 11.50
C ASP A 44 -8.56 5.05 11.42
N TYR A 45 -8.98 6.07 12.16
CA TYR A 45 -10.34 6.61 12.10
C TYR A 45 -10.62 7.26 10.74
N CYS A 46 -11.56 6.68 9.99
CA CYS A 46 -11.96 7.13 8.65
C CYS A 46 -10.77 7.29 7.68
N ASN A 47 -9.70 6.51 7.86
CA ASN A 47 -8.49 6.63 7.04
C ASN A 47 -8.72 6.27 5.56
N ALA A 48 -9.73 5.45 5.23
CA ALA A 48 -10.11 5.17 3.84
C ALA A 48 -10.44 6.44 3.03
N LEU A 49 -10.96 7.50 3.68
CA LEU A 49 -11.26 8.78 3.02
C LEU A 49 -10.01 9.57 2.63
N LEU A 50 -8.84 9.18 3.16
CA LEU A 50 -7.56 9.80 2.78
C LEU A 50 -7.05 9.32 1.42
N TYR A 51 -7.72 8.35 0.80
CA TYR A 51 -7.33 7.87 -0.53
C TYR A 51 -7.36 9.02 -1.54
N GLY A 52 -6.29 9.14 -2.33
CA GLY A 52 -6.13 10.21 -3.31
C GLY A 52 -5.92 11.62 -2.72
N THR A 53 -5.68 11.74 -1.41
CA THR A 53 -5.27 13.03 -0.82
C THR A 53 -3.86 13.43 -1.27
N SER A 54 -3.46 14.68 -1.01
CA SER A 54 -2.13 15.14 -1.37
C SER A 54 -1.04 14.37 -0.60
N ALA A 55 0.07 14.08 -1.27
CA ALA A 55 1.24 13.43 -0.66
C ALA A 55 1.73 14.17 0.60
N VAL A 56 1.56 15.51 0.65
CA VAL A 56 1.88 16.33 1.82
C VAL A 56 1.04 15.94 3.04
N ASN A 57 -0.27 15.69 2.87
CA ASN A 57 -1.13 15.29 3.99
C ASN A 57 -0.74 13.91 4.53
N ILE A 58 -0.49 12.96 3.62
CA ILE A 58 -0.01 11.63 3.98
C ILE A 58 1.34 11.71 4.70
N ALA A 59 2.29 12.48 4.18
CA ALA A 59 3.60 12.65 4.78
C ALA A 59 3.52 13.25 6.19
N ARG A 60 2.59 14.19 6.42
CA ARG A 60 2.33 14.73 7.77
C ARG A 60 1.86 13.62 8.72
N LEU A 61 0.86 12.83 8.35
CA LEU A 61 0.39 11.71 9.17
C LEU A 61 1.48 10.65 9.40
N GLN A 62 2.29 10.38 8.38
CA GLN A 62 3.43 9.46 8.46
C GLN A 62 4.47 9.94 9.48
N ARG A 63 4.72 11.26 9.58
CA ARG A 63 5.63 11.81 10.60
C ARG A 63 5.15 11.48 12.01
N ILE A 64 3.87 11.69 12.33
CA ILE A 64 3.32 11.30 13.63
C ILE A 64 3.43 9.80 13.86
N HIS A 65 3.15 9.00 12.83
CA HIS A 65 3.26 7.55 12.92
C HIS A 65 4.70 7.10 13.24
N ASN A 66 5.68 7.73 12.58
CA ASN A 66 7.11 7.49 12.82
C ASN A 66 7.53 7.94 14.22
N THR A 67 7.09 9.11 14.68
CA THR A 67 7.35 9.60 16.04
C THR A 67 6.76 8.66 17.09
N ALA A 68 5.57 8.12 16.84
CA ALA A 68 4.93 7.14 17.72
C ALA A 68 5.75 5.83 17.80
N ALA A 69 6.27 5.34 16.66
CA ALA A 69 7.16 4.19 16.62
C ALA A 69 8.48 4.47 17.37
N GLY A 70 9.09 5.64 17.13
CA GLY A 70 10.29 6.10 17.82
C GLY A 70 10.12 6.16 19.34
N LEU A 71 8.97 6.64 19.83
CA LEU A 71 8.65 6.68 21.26
C LEU A 71 8.63 5.29 21.90
N ILE A 72 8.02 4.31 21.21
CA ILE A 72 7.97 2.93 21.70
C ILE A 72 9.39 2.35 21.76
N MET A 73 10.14 2.53 20.67
CA MET A 73 11.47 1.96 20.46
C MET A 73 12.62 2.72 21.13
N ARG A 74 12.34 3.91 21.71
CA ARG A 74 13.36 4.84 22.24
C ARG A 74 14.46 5.16 21.23
N SER A 75 14.07 5.31 19.97
CA SER A 75 14.97 5.65 18.88
C SER A 75 14.98 7.18 18.66
N PRO A 76 16.15 7.79 18.38
CA PRO A 76 16.25 9.21 18.06
C PRO A 76 15.48 9.58 16.78
N CYS A 77 15.13 10.86 16.64
CA CYS A 77 14.37 11.36 15.49
C CYS A 77 15.12 11.29 14.15
N SER A 78 16.44 11.12 14.19
CA SER A 78 17.32 10.97 13.02
C SER A 78 17.29 9.58 12.40
N ASP A 79 16.85 8.57 13.14
CA ASP A 79 16.88 7.19 12.66
C ASP A 79 15.82 6.95 11.58
N SER A 80 16.12 6.00 10.70
CA SER A 80 15.15 5.54 9.72
C SER A 80 13.95 4.92 10.44
N ALA A 81 12.75 5.40 10.12
CA ALA A 81 11.52 4.86 10.72
C ALA A 81 11.17 3.46 10.20
N THR A 82 11.66 3.09 9.01
CA THR A 82 11.35 1.80 8.35
C THR A 82 11.69 0.58 9.21
N PRO A 83 12.90 0.44 9.80
CA PRO A 83 13.20 -0.68 10.70
C PRO A 83 12.28 -0.70 11.92
N LEU A 84 11.93 0.46 12.48
CA LEU A 84 11.03 0.55 13.63
C LEU A 84 9.62 0.04 13.29
N LEU A 85 9.07 0.48 12.15
CA LEU A 85 7.77 0.01 11.69
C LEU A 85 7.77 -1.49 11.38
N ARG A 86 8.89 -2.03 10.87
CA ARG A 86 9.04 -3.47 10.64
C ARG A 86 9.00 -4.25 11.95
N GLU A 87 9.75 -3.81 12.95
CA GLU A 87 9.82 -4.47 14.26
C GLU A 87 8.48 -4.43 14.99
N LEU A 88 7.71 -3.35 14.82
CA LEU A 88 6.35 -3.23 15.36
C LEU A 88 5.29 -3.92 14.49
N HIS A 89 5.67 -4.47 13.33
CA HIS A 89 4.74 -4.99 12.32
C HIS A 89 3.65 -3.98 11.91
N TRP A 90 4.02 -2.69 11.84
CA TRP A 90 3.14 -1.59 11.47
C TRP A 90 3.24 -1.30 9.98
N LEU A 91 2.08 -1.07 9.37
CA LEU A 91 1.99 -0.60 7.98
C LEU A 91 2.20 0.92 7.92
N PRO A 92 2.91 1.42 6.90
CA PRO A 92 2.93 2.85 6.57
C PRO A 92 1.52 3.39 6.32
N ILE A 93 1.32 4.69 6.50
CA ILE A 93 0.01 5.33 6.39
C ILE A 93 -0.62 5.12 5.01
N VAL A 94 0.15 5.22 3.92
CA VAL A 94 -0.36 4.95 2.56
C VAL A 94 -0.96 3.54 2.48
N CYS A 95 -0.19 2.53 2.90
CA CYS A 95 -0.64 1.14 2.88
C CYS A 95 -1.83 0.90 3.81
N ARG A 96 -1.95 1.64 4.92
CA ARG A 96 -3.12 1.55 5.82
C ARG A 96 -4.40 2.06 5.18
N VAL A 97 -4.31 3.13 4.38
CA VAL A 97 -5.45 3.66 3.61
C VAL A 97 -5.92 2.61 2.62
N ASP A 98 -5.01 2.07 1.81
CA ASP A 98 -5.31 1.03 0.82
C ASP A 98 -5.86 -0.23 1.50
N PHE A 99 -5.26 -0.62 2.63
CA PHE A 99 -5.70 -1.77 3.43
C PHE A 99 -7.14 -1.59 3.90
N LYS A 100 -7.49 -0.41 4.42
CA LYS A 100 -8.85 -0.15 4.89
C LYS A 100 -9.84 -0.18 3.74
N LEU A 101 -9.48 0.43 2.61
CA LEU A 101 -10.33 0.48 1.43
C LEU A 101 -10.63 -0.94 0.95
N LEU A 102 -9.60 -1.78 0.80
CA LEU A 102 -9.72 -3.19 0.41
C LEU A 102 -10.48 -4.07 1.43
N VAL A 103 -10.37 -3.77 2.71
CA VAL A 103 -11.18 -4.44 3.75
C VAL A 103 -12.67 -4.10 3.57
N PHE A 104 -12.99 -2.86 3.19
CA PHE A 104 -14.37 -2.51 2.86
C PHE A 104 -14.83 -3.15 1.56
N THR A 105 -13.97 -3.23 0.52
CA THR A 105 -14.35 -3.91 -0.72
C THR A 105 -14.65 -5.39 -0.49
N TYR A 106 -13.81 -6.11 0.26
CA TYR A 106 -14.03 -7.52 0.56
C TYR A 106 -15.37 -7.72 1.30
N LYS A 107 -15.69 -6.84 2.25
CA LYS A 107 -16.98 -6.89 2.94
C LYS A 107 -18.14 -6.66 1.98
N ASP A 108 -18.03 -5.67 1.11
CA ASP A 108 -19.10 -5.36 0.14
C ASP A 108 -19.28 -6.50 -0.87
N THR A 109 -18.20 -7.13 -1.34
CA THR A 109 -18.30 -8.28 -2.26
C THR A 109 -18.90 -9.52 -1.60
N THR A 110 -18.62 -9.74 -0.32
CA THR A 110 -19.07 -10.95 0.42
C THR A 110 -20.50 -10.79 0.95
N THR A 111 -20.82 -9.61 1.51
CA THR A 111 -22.09 -9.36 2.21
C THR A 111 -23.08 -8.53 1.39
N ARG A 112 -22.62 -7.89 0.30
CA ARG A 112 -23.40 -6.97 -0.56
C ARG A 112 -24.20 -5.89 0.19
N GLN A 113 -23.70 -5.47 1.35
CA GLN A 113 -24.41 -4.52 2.21
C GLN A 113 -24.48 -3.09 1.63
N CYS A 114 -23.49 -2.67 0.82
CA CYS A 114 -23.36 -1.28 0.39
C CYS A 114 -23.65 -1.09 -1.10
N ILE A 115 -23.63 -2.15 -1.92
CA ILE A 115 -23.81 -2.13 -3.39
C ILE A 115 -22.98 -1.01 -4.04
N CYS A 116 -21.77 -0.78 -3.53
CA CYS A 116 -20.95 0.35 -3.97
C CYS A 116 -20.01 -0.04 -5.11
N VAL A 117 -19.89 -1.34 -5.40
CA VAL A 117 -18.95 -1.89 -6.36
C VAL A 117 -19.64 -2.94 -7.22
N ASN A 118 -19.50 -2.79 -8.55
CA ASN A 118 -20.06 -3.72 -9.51
C ASN A 118 -19.07 -4.85 -9.82
N SER A 119 -19.60 -6.07 -9.97
CA SER A 119 -18.83 -7.19 -10.52
C SER A 119 -18.52 -6.93 -12.00
N TYR A 120 -17.31 -7.29 -12.42
CA TYR A 120 -16.91 -7.20 -13.82
C TYR A 120 -17.67 -8.25 -14.66
N GLN A 121 -18.49 -7.79 -15.60
CA GLN A 121 -19.21 -8.64 -16.55
C GLN A 121 -18.79 -8.29 -17.98
N PRO A 122 -17.88 -9.06 -18.60
CA PRO A 122 -17.49 -8.82 -19.98
C PRO A 122 -18.61 -9.26 -20.93
N THR A 123 -18.80 -8.52 -22.02
CA THR A 123 -19.82 -8.81 -23.06
C THR A 123 -19.56 -10.15 -23.77
N ARG A 124 -18.33 -10.65 -23.71
CA ARG A 124 -17.89 -11.94 -24.29
C ARG A 124 -17.06 -12.70 -23.26
N THR A 125 -17.01 -14.03 -23.37
CA THR A 125 -16.21 -14.87 -22.48
C THR A 125 -14.72 -14.58 -22.63
N LEU A 126 -14.15 -13.87 -21.66
CA LEU A 126 -12.73 -13.53 -21.59
C LEU A 126 -12.09 -14.26 -20.43
N ARG A 127 -10.78 -14.52 -20.52
CA ARG A 127 -10.01 -15.09 -19.39
C ARG A 127 -10.12 -14.22 -18.14
N SER A 128 -10.21 -12.90 -18.28
CA SER A 128 -10.43 -11.94 -17.19
C SER A 128 -11.70 -12.19 -16.38
N ALA A 129 -12.70 -12.87 -16.94
CA ALA A 129 -13.93 -13.24 -16.25
C ALA A 129 -13.67 -14.16 -15.04
N ASN A 130 -12.62 -14.99 -15.10
CA ASN A 130 -12.33 -16.00 -14.06
C ASN A 130 -11.52 -15.45 -12.87
N TYR A 131 -11.21 -14.15 -12.83
CA TYR A 131 -10.29 -13.56 -11.84
C TYR A 131 -10.99 -12.76 -10.71
N ASN A 132 -12.31 -12.92 -10.54
CA ASN A 132 -13.12 -12.17 -9.56
C ASN A 132 -12.82 -10.65 -9.61
N MET A 133 -12.84 -10.09 -10.82
CA MET A 133 -12.56 -8.67 -11.05
C MET A 133 -13.79 -7.80 -10.73
N LEU A 134 -13.50 -6.54 -10.42
CA LEU A 134 -14.51 -5.50 -10.21
C LEU A 134 -14.49 -4.55 -11.39
N GLU A 135 -15.65 -4.00 -11.73
CA GLU A 135 -15.79 -3.05 -12.82
C GLU A 135 -15.16 -1.70 -12.42
N VAL A 136 -14.09 -1.31 -13.11
CA VAL A 136 -13.48 0.02 -12.95
C VAL A 136 -14.15 0.98 -13.93
N LYS A 137 -15.08 1.79 -13.42
CA LYS A 137 -15.72 2.85 -14.23
C LYS A 137 -14.73 3.95 -14.56
N ARG A 138 -14.75 4.42 -15.81
CA ARG A 138 -13.96 5.59 -16.23
C ARG A 138 -14.57 6.85 -15.65
N THR A 139 -13.75 7.71 -15.05
CA THR A 139 -14.21 9.01 -14.58
C THR A 139 -13.51 10.15 -15.30
N ARG A 140 -14.14 11.33 -15.28
CA ARG A 140 -13.62 12.54 -15.94
C ARG A 140 -12.81 13.42 -15.01
N THR A 141 -12.79 13.14 -13.70
CA THR A 141 -12.18 14.00 -12.70
C THR A 141 -11.35 13.19 -11.71
N LYS A 142 -10.25 13.78 -11.23
CA LYS A 142 -9.42 13.15 -10.20
C LYS A 142 -10.21 12.82 -8.93
N ALA A 143 -11.20 13.64 -8.58
CA ALA A 143 -12.09 13.36 -7.45
C ALA A 143 -12.97 12.12 -7.70
N GLY A 144 -13.43 11.91 -8.94
CA GLY A 144 -14.13 10.70 -9.34
C GLY A 144 -13.24 9.46 -9.25
N ASP A 145 -11.97 9.56 -9.63
CA ASP A 145 -11.00 8.46 -9.50
C ASP A 145 -10.75 8.09 -8.02
N CYS A 146 -10.94 9.05 -7.11
CA CYS A 146 -10.84 8.85 -5.67
C CYS A 146 -12.15 8.35 -5.03
N SER A 147 -13.24 8.28 -5.79
CA SER A 147 -14.51 7.73 -5.28
C SER A 147 -14.30 6.29 -4.85
N PHE A 148 -15.03 5.86 -3.81
CA PHE A 148 -14.87 4.52 -3.27
C PHE A 148 -15.02 3.45 -4.36
N ALA A 149 -16.07 3.50 -5.19
CA ALA A 149 -16.31 2.52 -6.24
C ALA A 149 -15.12 2.33 -7.20
N VAL A 150 -14.50 3.44 -7.62
CA VAL A 150 -13.41 3.42 -8.60
C VAL A 150 -12.08 3.06 -7.95
N ALA A 151 -11.76 3.67 -6.81
CA ALA A 151 -10.58 3.36 -6.02
C ALA A 151 -10.56 1.89 -5.58
N ALA A 152 -11.71 1.40 -5.09
CA ALA A 152 -11.95 0.02 -4.71
C ALA A 152 -11.65 -0.95 -5.84
N ALA A 153 -12.32 -0.76 -6.97
CA ALA A 153 -12.18 -1.65 -8.11
C ALA A 153 -10.75 -1.61 -8.67
N SER A 154 -10.11 -0.44 -8.69
CA SER A 154 -8.72 -0.28 -9.12
C SER A 154 -7.73 -1.02 -8.21
N LEU A 155 -7.80 -0.79 -6.90
CA LEU A 155 -6.92 -1.48 -5.94
C LEU A 155 -7.18 -3.00 -5.93
N TRP A 156 -8.45 -3.41 -6.00
CA TRP A 156 -8.82 -4.82 -6.04
C TRP A 156 -8.30 -5.51 -7.29
N SER A 157 -8.29 -4.84 -8.43
CA SER A 157 -7.78 -5.39 -9.69
C SER A 157 -6.30 -5.77 -9.58
N ASN A 158 -5.53 -5.06 -8.76
CA ASN A 158 -4.11 -5.32 -8.51
C ASN A 158 -3.86 -6.49 -7.53
N LEU A 159 -4.90 -7.05 -6.89
CA LEU A 159 -4.76 -8.20 -6.00
C LEU A 159 -4.76 -9.53 -6.78
N THR A 160 -3.97 -10.49 -6.29
CA THR A 160 -3.98 -11.86 -6.81
C THR A 160 -5.29 -12.58 -6.45
N THR A 161 -5.67 -13.57 -7.26
CA THR A 161 -6.88 -14.38 -7.05
C THR A 161 -6.88 -15.11 -5.72
N VAL A 162 -5.71 -15.56 -5.25
CA VAL A 162 -5.55 -16.22 -3.94
C VAL A 162 -6.04 -15.36 -2.78
N ILE A 163 -5.81 -14.05 -2.83
CA ILE A 163 -6.26 -13.13 -1.77
C ILE A 163 -7.77 -12.89 -1.90
N LYS A 164 -8.23 -12.67 -3.14
CA LYS A 164 -9.64 -12.39 -3.45
C LYS A 164 -10.57 -13.55 -3.07
N THR A 165 -10.09 -14.78 -3.18
CA THR A 165 -10.83 -16.02 -2.90
C THR A 165 -10.71 -16.49 -1.45
N SER A 166 -10.10 -15.69 -0.57
CA SER A 166 -9.97 -16.05 0.84
C SER A 166 -11.33 -16.28 1.52
N ASP A 167 -11.41 -17.34 2.32
CA ASP A 167 -12.67 -17.86 2.88
C ASP A 167 -13.33 -16.93 3.90
N ASN A 168 -12.53 -16.12 4.59
CA ASN A 168 -13.02 -15.23 5.63
C ASN A 168 -12.20 -13.94 5.76
N LEU A 169 -12.83 -12.94 6.36
CA LEU A 169 -12.27 -11.59 6.55
C LEU A 169 -10.94 -11.60 7.31
N THR A 170 -10.76 -12.49 8.29
CA THR A 170 -9.53 -12.58 9.08
C THR A 170 -8.37 -13.05 8.23
N SER A 171 -8.60 -14.08 7.42
CA SER A 171 -7.61 -14.62 6.48
C SER A 171 -7.26 -13.59 5.40
N PHE A 172 -8.26 -12.91 4.85
CA PHE A 172 -8.09 -11.79 3.92
C PHE A 172 -7.17 -10.71 4.51
N LYS A 173 -7.51 -10.19 5.70
CA LYS A 173 -6.72 -9.15 6.39
C LYS A 173 -5.28 -9.59 6.66
N ARG A 174 -5.08 -10.84 7.08
CA ARG A 174 -3.74 -11.39 7.34
C ARG A 174 -2.90 -11.42 6.07
N LEU A 175 -3.42 -12.01 4.99
CA LEU A 175 -2.73 -12.09 3.70
C LEU A 175 -2.41 -10.71 3.15
N LEU A 176 -3.39 -9.79 3.20
CA LEU A 176 -3.21 -8.43 2.72
C LEU A 176 -2.14 -7.66 3.50
N LYS A 177 -2.13 -7.80 4.84
CA LYS A 177 -1.10 -7.18 5.69
C LYS A 177 0.29 -7.72 5.37
N THR A 178 0.43 -9.04 5.18
CA THR A 178 1.70 -9.67 4.82
C THR A 178 2.23 -9.12 3.51
N ILE A 179 1.38 -9.04 2.48
CA ILE A 179 1.78 -8.54 1.16
C ILE A 179 2.22 -7.09 1.23
N PHE A 180 1.46 -6.23 1.91
CA PHE A 180 1.83 -4.82 2.03
C PHE A 180 3.12 -4.61 2.84
N LEU A 181 3.36 -5.40 3.87
CA LEU A 181 4.64 -5.35 4.60
C LEU A 181 5.80 -5.78 3.70
N VAL A 182 5.67 -6.88 2.95
CA VAL A 182 6.73 -7.40 2.07
C VAL A 182 7.02 -6.44 0.92
N LEU A 183 5.98 -5.95 0.24
CA LEU A 183 6.13 -5.00 -0.87
C LEU A 183 6.78 -3.69 -0.42
N HIS A 184 6.40 -3.17 0.74
CA HIS A 184 7.00 -1.95 1.25
C HIS A 184 8.49 -2.15 1.62
N ILE A 185 8.84 -3.30 2.19
CA ILE A 185 10.23 -3.65 2.51
C ILE A 185 11.09 -3.80 1.24
N SER A 186 10.56 -4.46 0.21
CA SER A 186 11.31 -4.69 -1.03
C SER A 186 11.56 -3.39 -1.77
N VAL A 187 10.57 -2.50 -1.87
CA VAL A 187 10.73 -1.17 -2.49
C VAL A 187 11.86 -0.38 -1.81
N ILE A 188 11.89 -0.35 -0.47
CA ILE A 188 12.93 0.39 0.27
C ILE A 188 14.31 -0.28 0.16
N ARG A 189 14.39 -1.62 0.17
CA ARG A 189 15.65 -2.34 0.00
C ARG A 189 16.23 -2.10 -1.40
N HIS A 190 15.39 -2.04 -2.43
CA HIS A 190 15.81 -1.70 -3.78
C HIS A 190 16.23 -0.25 -3.91
N GLU A 191 15.52 0.71 -3.30
CA GLU A 191 15.98 2.10 -3.27
C GLU A 191 17.35 2.22 -2.58
N HIS A 192 17.54 1.66 -1.38
CA HIS A 192 18.83 1.74 -0.69
C HIS A 192 19.98 1.03 -1.42
N TYR A 193 19.75 -0.17 -1.97
CA TYR A 193 20.78 -0.92 -2.71
C TYR A 193 21.13 -0.26 -4.05
N PHE A 194 20.14 0.34 -4.71
CA PHE A 194 20.32 1.10 -5.94
C PHE A 194 21.02 2.44 -5.66
N PHE A 195 20.62 3.15 -4.60
CA PHE A 195 21.28 4.39 -4.16
C PHE A 195 22.72 4.15 -3.72
N SER A 196 23.01 3.09 -2.95
CA SER A 196 24.38 2.78 -2.52
C SER A 196 25.30 2.38 -3.68
N ARG A 197 24.75 1.74 -4.72
CA ARG A 197 25.51 1.29 -5.89
C ARG A 197 25.71 2.39 -6.94
N LEU A 198 24.78 3.34 -7.06
CA LEU A 198 24.89 4.46 -8.01
C LEU A 198 25.55 5.71 -7.44
N PHE A 199 25.41 5.97 -6.14
CA PHE A 199 25.88 7.22 -5.51
C PHE A 199 27.00 7.01 -4.51
N GLY A 200 27.63 5.84 -4.50
CA GLY A 200 28.79 5.57 -3.66
C GLY A 200 29.94 6.57 -3.82
N ASN A 201 29.96 7.40 -4.89
CA ASN A 201 31.06 8.34 -5.12
C ASN A 201 30.75 9.72 -5.74
N ILE A 202 29.52 10.16 -6.03
CA ILE A 202 29.35 11.45 -6.76
C ILE A 202 28.20 12.32 -6.22
N ILE A 203 28.59 13.51 -5.76
CA ILE A 203 27.78 14.65 -5.33
C ILE A 203 27.08 15.32 -6.54
N ASN A 204 25.79 15.62 -6.35
CA ASN A 204 24.93 16.59 -7.06
C ASN A 204 24.63 16.38 -8.56
N THR A 205 23.34 16.32 -8.91
CA THR A 205 22.68 17.26 -9.85
C THR A 205 21.23 16.85 -10.08
N TYR A 206 20.38 17.86 -10.24
CA TYR A 206 18.93 17.80 -10.44
C TYR A 206 18.49 16.86 -11.59
N ILE A 207 19.36 16.66 -12.58
CA ILE A 207 19.15 15.81 -13.76
C ILE A 207 19.08 14.33 -13.38
N ILE A 208 19.91 13.88 -12.44
CA ILE A 208 19.93 12.49 -12.00
C ILE A 208 18.64 12.14 -11.26
N LYS A 209 18.03 13.08 -10.52
CA LYS A 209 16.76 12.86 -9.80
C LYS A 209 15.58 12.61 -10.76
N HIS A 210 15.57 13.30 -11.91
CA HIS A 210 14.54 13.12 -12.94
C HIS A 210 14.76 11.83 -13.76
N LEU A 211 16.01 11.48 -14.08
CA LEU A 211 16.36 10.21 -14.70
C LEU A 211 16.12 9.01 -13.77
N LEU A 212 16.37 9.14 -12.46
CA LEU A 212 16.01 8.14 -11.46
C LEU A 212 14.50 7.93 -11.37
N ALA A 213 13.69 8.98 -11.45
CA ALA A 213 12.24 8.84 -11.43
C ALA A 213 11.72 8.04 -12.65
N LEU A 214 12.35 8.21 -13.82
CA LEU A 214 12.04 7.45 -15.04
C LEU A 214 12.56 6.00 -14.98
N LEU A 215 13.76 5.79 -14.44
CA LEU A 215 14.35 4.46 -14.27
C LEU A 215 13.64 3.64 -13.18
N LEU A 216 13.24 4.25 -12.07
CA LEU A 216 12.43 3.61 -11.03
C LEU A 216 11.04 3.22 -11.55
N ARG A 217 10.45 4.02 -12.46
CA ARG A 217 9.17 3.68 -13.11
C ARG A 217 9.29 2.47 -14.05
N ASN A 218 10.37 2.37 -14.81
CA ASN A 218 10.67 1.20 -15.65
C ASN A 218 11.09 -0.03 -14.82
N TYR A 219 11.79 0.17 -13.71
CA TYR A 219 12.22 -0.91 -12.81
C TYR A 219 11.08 -1.46 -11.95
N TYR A 220 10.09 -0.65 -11.58
CA TYR A 220 8.85 -1.10 -10.95
C TYR A 220 8.08 -2.05 -11.88
N TYR A 221 8.06 -1.75 -13.18
CA TYR A 221 7.50 -2.65 -14.20
C TYR A 221 8.28 -3.97 -14.28
N PHE A 222 9.62 -3.92 -14.25
CA PHE A 222 10.46 -5.10 -14.36
C PHE A 222 10.39 -6.00 -13.11
N THR A 223 10.35 -5.42 -11.91
CA THR A 223 10.23 -6.16 -10.65
C THR A 223 8.86 -6.80 -10.48
N VAL A 224 7.77 -6.12 -10.84
CA VAL A 224 6.44 -6.77 -10.88
C VAL A 224 6.43 -7.94 -11.87
N LEU A 225 7.11 -7.82 -13.02
CA LEU A 225 7.23 -8.89 -14.02
C LEU A 225 8.08 -10.10 -13.57
N THR A 226 9.12 -9.88 -12.76
CA THR A 226 9.98 -10.97 -12.27
C THR A 226 9.36 -11.68 -11.06
N TYR A 227 8.71 -10.95 -10.15
CA TYR A 227 8.02 -11.55 -9.00
C TYR A 227 6.77 -12.33 -9.42
N THR A 228 6.05 -11.89 -10.45
CA THR A 228 4.97 -12.70 -11.05
C THR A 228 5.51 -13.98 -11.67
N LYS A 229 6.64 -13.95 -12.39
CA LYS A 229 7.31 -15.15 -12.92
C LYS A 229 7.79 -16.11 -11.81
N LEU A 230 8.39 -15.61 -10.73
CA LEU A 230 8.87 -16.43 -9.60
C LEU A 230 7.72 -17.05 -8.79
N PHE A 231 6.61 -16.34 -8.61
CA PHE A 231 5.42 -16.89 -7.96
C PHE A 231 4.74 -17.99 -8.81
N ILE A 232 4.85 -17.93 -10.14
CA ILE A 232 4.34 -18.96 -11.06
C ILE A 232 5.27 -20.19 -11.08
N ALA A 233 6.59 -19.98 -11.06
CA ALA A 233 7.59 -21.05 -11.06
C ALA A 233 7.51 -21.96 -9.81
N ASN A 234 7.17 -21.41 -8.65
CA ASN A 234 7.00 -22.19 -7.42
C ASN A 234 5.68 -22.99 -7.34
N ASN A 235 4.77 -22.85 -8.33
CA ASN A 235 3.46 -23.51 -8.32
C ASN A 235 3.27 -24.55 -9.45
N ASN A 236 4.34 -25.03 -10.11
CA ASN A 236 4.28 -26.09 -11.13
C ASN A 236 3.26 -25.89 -12.27
N TYR A 237 3.07 -24.66 -12.76
CA TYR A 237 2.30 -24.42 -13.99
C TYR A 237 3.21 -23.91 -15.10
N THR A 238 3.37 -24.71 -16.15
CA THR A 238 4.12 -24.38 -17.37
C THR A 238 3.32 -23.42 -18.23
N TYR A 239 3.75 -22.15 -18.34
CA TYR A 239 3.18 -21.20 -19.30
C TYR A 239 4.29 -20.60 -20.17
N THR A 240 4.17 -20.74 -21.49
CA THR A 240 5.05 -20.09 -22.47
C THR A 240 4.54 -18.69 -22.79
N VAL A 241 5.36 -17.67 -22.53
CA VAL A 241 5.06 -16.26 -22.84
C VAL A 241 5.68 -15.90 -24.19
N ILE A 242 4.86 -15.62 -25.21
CA ILE A 242 5.30 -15.04 -26.50
C ILE A 242 5.05 -13.53 -26.45
N TYR A 243 6.09 -12.73 -26.69
CA TYR A 243 6.00 -11.27 -26.76
C TYR A 243 5.89 -10.83 -28.22
N GLN A 244 4.88 -10.01 -28.55
CA GLN A 244 4.84 -9.27 -29.82
C GLN A 244 4.97 -7.78 -29.49
N TYR A 245 6.05 -7.16 -29.95
CA TYR A 245 6.30 -5.75 -29.80
C TYR A 245 5.45 -4.97 -30.81
N HIS A 246 4.56 -4.11 -30.32
CA HIS A 246 4.09 -2.98 -31.12
C HIS A 246 4.10 -1.71 -30.29
N SER A 247 4.77 -0.71 -30.84
CA SER A 247 5.04 0.59 -30.27
C SER A 247 3.75 1.33 -29.91
N ASN A 248 3.72 1.87 -28.70
CA ASN A 248 2.69 2.74 -28.11
C ASN A 248 1.40 2.07 -27.57
N VAL A 249 1.37 1.98 -26.23
CA VAL A 249 0.19 1.97 -25.34
C VAL A 249 -0.70 0.71 -25.40
N ILE A 250 -0.77 0.04 -24.24
CA ILE A 250 -1.58 -1.15 -23.85
C ILE A 250 -0.89 -2.50 -24.13
N ILE A 251 -0.34 -3.11 -23.08
CA ILE A 251 0.02 -4.53 -23.07
C ILE A 251 -1.24 -5.31 -22.67
N GLN A 252 -1.81 -6.06 -23.60
CA GLN A 252 -2.88 -7.01 -23.34
C GLN A 252 -2.25 -8.38 -23.08
N LEU A 253 -2.44 -8.94 -21.88
CA LEU A 253 -1.96 -10.28 -21.52
C LEU A 253 -2.83 -11.35 -22.21
N TYR A 254 -2.25 -12.12 -23.14
CA TYR A 254 -2.86 -13.35 -23.65
C TYR A 254 -2.25 -14.58 -22.95
N TYR A 255 -3.07 -15.36 -22.25
CA TYR A 255 -2.72 -16.63 -21.60
C TYR A 255 -3.09 -17.84 -22.48
N VAL A 256 -2.23 -18.35 -23.36
CA VAL A 256 -2.56 -19.59 -24.09
C VAL A 256 -2.57 -20.78 -23.11
N PHE A 257 -3.65 -21.55 -23.09
CA PHE A 257 -3.77 -22.84 -22.38
C PHE A 257 -3.12 -23.91 -23.27
N LEU A 258 -2.20 -24.68 -22.72
CA LEU A 258 -1.83 -26.02 -23.18
C LEU A 258 -1.97 -26.97 -21.99
#